data_AF-A0A482UI66-F1
#
_entry.id   AF-A0A482UI66-F1
#
_cell.length_a   1.000
_cell.length_b   1.000
_cell.length_c   1.000
_cell.angle_alpha   90.00
_cell.angle_beta   90.00
_cell.angle_gamma   90.00
#
_symmetry.space_group_name_H-M   'P 1'
#
loop_
_entity.id
_entity.type
_entity.pdbx_description
1 polymer ?
#
loop_
_entity_poly.entity_id
_entity_poly.type
_entity_poly.pdbx_seq_one_letter_code
_entity_poly.pdbx_strand_id
1 'polypeptide(L)'
;MPVRIIVCGGRDYADRARVFEVLDHILLTRGISEIIQGEAPGADRWAREWALNRDVKLTRCRAEWEKYGKRAGPVRNRHMLTLNPDGVVAFSGGRGTQDMITAAQEAGVPVYLP
;
A
#
# COMPACT_ATOMS: atom_id res chain seq x y z
N MET A 1 -12.33 11.74 10.39
CA MET A 1 -12.51 11.76 8.91
C MET A 1 -11.94 10.45 8.38
N PRO A 2 -12.55 9.84 7.35
CA PRO A 2 -12.06 8.60 6.76
C PRO A 2 -10.65 8.76 6.18
N VAL A 3 -9.77 7.80 6.44
CA VAL A 3 -8.34 7.90 6.09
C VAL A 3 -8.03 7.39 4.68
N ARG A 4 -6.94 7.90 4.11
CA ARG A 4 -6.34 7.45 2.85
C ARG A 4 -5.10 6.65 3.19
N ILE A 5 -5.04 5.39 2.80
CA ILE A 5 -3.96 4.50 3.23
C ILE A 5 -3.19 3.93 2.03
N ILE A 6 -1.87 3.94 2.13
CA ILE A 6 -1.04 3.12 1.26
C ILE A 6 -1.06 1.69 1.81
N VAL A 7 -1.19 0.72 0.92
CA VAL A 7 -0.97 -0.70 1.24
C VAL A 7 0.17 -1.25 0.39
N CYS A 8 1.12 -1.93 1.02
CA CYS A 8 2.22 -2.59 0.34
C CYS A 8 2.63 -3.90 1.04
N GLY A 9 3.36 -4.76 0.34
CA GLY A 9 3.97 -5.96 0.92
C GLY A 9 4.76 -6.77 -0.11
N GLY A 10 5.15 -7.99 0.30
CA GLY A 10 5.87 -8.92 -0.57
C GLY A 10 5.07 -9.29 -1.81
N ARG A 11 5.76 -9.54 -2.93
CA ARG A 11 5.14 -9.94 -4.22
C ARG A 11 4.55 -11.35 -4.17
N ASP A 12 5.05 -12.15 -3.24
CA ASP A 12 4.68 -13.51 -2.89
C ASP A 12 3.79 -13.58 -1.64
N TYR A 13 3.42 -12.42 -1.05
CA TYR A 13 2.55 -12.39 0.12
C TYR A 13 1.19 -13.00 -0.19
N ALA A 14 0.93 -14.18 0.38
CA ALA A 14 -0.20 -15.04 0.01
C ALA A 14 -1.39 -14.94 0.97
N ASP A 15 -1.21 -14.33 2.15
CA ASP A 15 -2.25 -14.28 3.18
C ASP A 15 -3.30 -13.19 2.89
N ARG A 16 -4.17 -13.49 1.93
CA ARG A 16 -5.30 -12.64 1.56
C ARG A 16 -6.22 -12.35 2.75
N ALA A 17 -6.46 -13.36 3.60
CA ALA A 17 -7.39 -13.23 4.73
C ALA A 17 -6.89 -12.19 5.72
N ARG A 18 -5.59 -12.20 6.03
CA ARG A 18 -4.95 -11.21 6.90
C ARG A 18 -5.04 -9.79 6.33
N VAL A 19 -4.86 -9.61 5.02
CA VAL A 19 -5.04 -8.28 4.40
C VAL A 19 -6.47 -7.78 4.60
N PHE A 20 -7.46 -8.63 4.36
CA PHE A 20 -8.87 -8.27 4.52
C PHE A 20 -9.21 -7.93 5.97
N GLU A 21 -8.77 -8.76 6.93
CA GLU A 21 -8.97 -8.55 8.36
C GLU A 21 -8.44 -7.18 8.81
N VAL A 22 -7.19 -6.86 8.44
CA VAL A 22 -6.56 -5.58 8.82
C VAL A 22 -7.30 -4.39 8.22
N LEU A 23 -7.66 -4.46 6.94
CA LEU A 23 -8.34 -3.36 6.26
C LEU A 23 -9.79 -3.19 6.74
N ASP A 24 -10.52 -4.29 7.00
CA ASP A 24 -11.86 -4.24 7.60
C ASP A 24 -11.81 -3.63 9.01
N HIS A 25 -10.80 -3.96 9.81
CA HIS A 25 -10.61 -3.35 11.13
C HIS A 25 -10.36 -1.83 11.04
N ILE A 26 -9.53 -1.37 10.09
CA ILE A 26 -9.29 0.07 9.88
C ILE A 26 -10.55 0.76 9.36
N LEU A 27 -11.28 0.14 8.42
CA LEU A 27 -12.55 0.65 7.91
C LEU A 27 -13.55 0.88 9.04
N LEU A 28 -13.70 -0.09 9.95
CA LEU A 28 -14.63 0.02 11.07
C LEU A 28 -14.21 1.06 12.12
N THR A 29 -12.91 1.22 12.37
CA THR A 29 -12.42 2.08 13.47
C THR A 29 -12.14 3.52 13.05
N ARG A 30 -11.73 3.75 11.81
CA ARG A 30 -11.33 5.08 11.30
C ARG A 30 -12.11 5.50 10.05
N GLY A 31 -12.72 4.56 9.34
CA GLY A 31 -13.18 4.74 7.97
C GLY A 31 -12.00 4.76 6.99
N ILE A 32 -12.17 4.22 5.79
CA ILE A 32 -11.20 4.33 4.69
C ILE A 32 -11.89 5.02 3.52
N SER A 33 -11.36 6.16 3.09
CA SER A 33 -11.83 6.86 1.88
C SER A 33 -11.09 6.41 0.62
N GLU A 34 -9.84 5.94 0.74
CA GLU A 34 -9.03 5.55 -0.40
C GLU A 34 -7.94 4.53 -0.04
N ILE A 35 -7.76 3.53 -0.90
CA ILE A 35 -6.59 2.64 -0.95
C ILE A 35 -5.65 3.11 -2.06
N ILE A 36 -4.36 3.26 -1.74
CA ILE A 36 -3.28 3.56 -2.69
C ILE A 36 -2.33 2.35 -2.70
N GLN A 37 -2.03 1.77 -3.87
CA GLN A 37 -1.15 0.59 -3.97
C GLN A 37 -0.38 0.53 -5.30
N GLY A 38 0.64 -0.33 -5.37
CA GLY A 38 1.69 -0.36 -6.40
C GLY A 38 1.46 -1.13 -7.68
N GLU A 39 0.29 -1.73 -7.81
CA GLU A 39 -0.07 -2.64 -8.89
C GLU A 39 0.89 -3.82 -9.03
N ALA A 40 1.43 -4.28 -7.89
CA ALA A 40 2.26 -5.47 -7.81
C ALA A 40 1.42 -6.73 -7.48
N PRO A 41 1.95 -7.94 -7.72
CA PRO A 41 1.42 -9.16 -7.12
C PRO A 41 1.53 -9.16 -5.58
N GLY A 42 0.90 -10.13 -4.92
CA GLY A 42 0.95 -10.28 -3.46
C GLY A 42 0.04 -9.29 -2.73
N ALA A 43 0.55 -8.60 -1.71
CA ALA A 43 -0.26 -7.75 -0.84
C ALA A 43 -1.04 -6.65 -1.61
N ASP A 44 -0.39 -6.01 -2.59
CA ASP A 44 -0.99 -4.99 -3.46
C ASP A 44 -2.22 -5.53 -4.24
N ARG A 45 -2.17 -6.80 -4.68
CA ARG A 45 -3.30 -7.48 -5.33
C ARG A 45 -4.48 -7.64 -4.37
N TRP A 46 -4.21 -8.06 -3.13
CA TRP A 46 -5.25 -8.28 -2.12
C TRP A 46 -5.86 -6.97 -1.65
N ALA A 47 -5.05 -5.91 -1.51
CA ALA A 47 -5.53 -4.57 -1.19
C ALA A 47 -6.46 -4.02 -2.28
N ARG A 48 -6.09 -4.21 -3.56
CA ARG A 48 -6.97 -3.88 -4.70
C ARG A 48 -8.28 -4.65 -4.63
N GLU A 49 -8.23 -5.95 -4.38
CA GLU A 49 -9.42 -6.79 -4.30
C GLU A 49 -10.35 -6.34 -3.16
N TRP A 50 -9.78 -6.07 -1.99
CA TRP A 50 -10.53 -5.54 -0.84
C TRP A 50 -11.21 -4.21 -1.17
N ALA A 51 -10.49 -3.27 -1.77
CA ALA A 51 -11.04 -1.95 -2.12
C ALA A 51 -12.25 -2.07 -3.06
N LEU A 52 -12.14 -2.90 -4.10
CA LEU A 52 -13.24 -3.16 -5.04
C LEU A 52 -14.44 -3.83 -4.36
N ASN A 53 -14.18 -4.79 -3.45
CA ASN A 53 -15.25 -5.49 -2.72
C ASN A 53 -15.98 -4.62 -1.69
N ARG A 54 -15.41 -3.48 -1.29
CA ARG A 54 -15.98 -2.56 -0.30
C ARG A 54 -16.43 -1.23 -0.91
N ASP A 55 -16.36 -1.10 -2.24
CA ASP A 55 -16.61 0.15 -2.96
C ASP A 55 -15.78 1.34 -2.42
N VAL A 56 -14.54 1.05 -2.03
CA VAL A 56 -13.57 2.05 -1.57
C VAL A 56 -12.75 2.53 -2.76
N LYS A 57 -12.55 3.85 -2.87
CA LYS A 57 -11.73 4.45 -3.93
C LYS A 57 -10.36 3.78 -3.98
N LEU A 58 -9.91 3.45 -5.19
CA LEU A 58 -8.64 2.77 -5.42
C LEU A 58 -7.76 3.58 -6.37
N THR A 59 -6.57 3.95 -5.90
CA THR A 59 -5.50 4.50 -6.74
C THR A 59 -4.42 3.45 -6.99
N ARG A 60 -4.11 3.24 -8.27
CA ARG A 60 -3.13 2.25 -8.74
C ARG A 60 -1.89 2.99 -9.25
N CYS A 61 -0.74 2.67 -8.69
CA CYS A 61 0.52 3.30 -9.03
C CYS A 61 1.48 2.25 -9.58
N ARG A 62 1.41 1.99 -10.89
CA ARG A 62 2.31 1.05 -11.58
C ARG A 62 3.73 1.59 -11.61
N ALA A 63 4.70 0.71 -11.32
CA ALA A 63 6.11 1.04 -11.50
C ALA A 63 6.51 1.05 -13.00
N GLU A 64 7.12 2.13 -13.47
CA GLU A 64 7.62 2.30 -14.84
C GLU A 64 8.99 1.61 -15.03
N TRP A 65 8.98 0.27 -15.10
CA TRP A 65 10.21 -0.54 -15.21
C TRP A 65 11.02 -0.27 -16.47
N GLU A 66 10.37 0.01 -17.60
CA GLU A 66 11.04 0.31 -18.87
C GLU A 66 11.85 1.61 -18.79
N LYS A 67 11.36 2.60 -18.03
CA LYS A 67 11.97 3.92 -17.90
C LYS A 67 13.05 3.98 -16.83
N TYR A 68 12.80 3.38 -15.66
CA TYR A 68 13.66 3.53 -14.48
C TYR A 68 14.41 2.25 -14.08
N GLY A 69 14.20 1.13 -14.79
CA GLY A 69 14.82 -0.14 -14.47
C GLY A 69 14.59 -0.54 -13.01
N LYS A 70 15.65 -0.98 -12.32
CA LYS A 70 15.59 -1.41 -10.91
C LYS A 70 15.09 -0.32 -9.95
N ARG A 71 15.19 0.96 -10.32
CA ARG A 71 14.73 2.09 -9.50
C ARG A 71 13.24 2.36 -9.63
N ALA A 72 12.54 1.71 -10.56
CA ALA A 72 11.11 1.95 -10.79
C ALA A 72 10.25 1.70 -9.55
N GLY A 73 10.56 0.64 -8.78
CA GLY A 73 9.89 0.36 -7.51
C GLY A 73 10.04 1.52 -6.51
N PRO A 74 11.28 1.89 -6.14
CA PRO A 74 11.54 3.03 -5.28
C PRO A 74 10.91 4.35 -5.76
N VAL A 75 11.05 4.70 -7.05
CA VAL A 75 10.45 5.92 -7.62
C VAL A 75 8.93 5.92 -7.44
N ARG A 76 8.28 4.79 -7.76
CA ARG A 76 6.85 4.62 -7.54
C ARG A 76 6.47 4.76 -6.07
N ASN A 77 7.26 4.18 -5.15
CA ASN A 77 6.98 4.26 -3.71
C ASN A 77 6.91 5.73 -3.24
N ARG A 78 7.85 6.57 -3.68
CA ARG A 78 7.85 8.01 -3.32
C ARG A 78 6.68 8.74 -3.98
N HIS A 79 6.35 8.40 -5.22
CA HIS A 79 5.18 8.95 -5.88
C HIS A 79 3.88 8.66 -5.09
N MET A 80 3.70 7.44 -4.56
CA MET A 80 2.51 7.15 -3.73
C MET A 80 2.45 8.03 -2.48
N LEU A 81 3.59 8.35 -1.86
CA LEU A 81 3.65 9.27 -0.71
C LEU A 81 3.29 10.71 -1.09
N THR A 82 3.60 11.16 -2.31
CA THR A 82 3.18 12.49 -2.80
C THR A 82 1.66 12.65 -2.96
N LEU A 83 0.90 11.55 -2.90
CA LEU A 83 -0.56 11.58 -2.94
C LEU A 83 -1.18 11.95 -1.59
N ASN A 84 -0.39 12.30 -0.58
CA ASN A 84 -0.80 12.67 0.77
C ASN A 84 -1.65 11.60 1.47
N PRO A 85 -1.12 10.38 1.68
CA PRO A 85 -1.76 9.38 2.51
C PRO A 85 -1.68 9.76 4.01
N ASP A 86 -2.64 9.29 4.79
CA ASP A 86 -2.66 9.42 6.25
C ASP A 86 -1.82 8.34 6.94
N GLY A 87 -1.48 7.25 6.23
CA GLY A 87 -0.65 6.17 6.77
C GLY A 87 -0.30 5.08 5.75
N VAL A 88 0.63 4.21 6.14
CA VAL A 88 1.06 3.02 5.38
C VAL A 88 0.78 1.75 6.18
N VAL A 89 0.11 0.79 5.56
CA VAL A 89 0.01 -0.58 6.05
C VAL A 89 0.99 -1.43 5.25
N ALA A 90 2.08 -1.88 5.89
CA ALA A 90 3.16 -2.62 5.25
C ALA A 90 3.19 -4.06 5.74
N PHE A 91 2.60 -4.97 4.96
CA PHE A 91 2.67 -6.41 5.17
C PHE A 91 4.08 -6.93 4.90
N SER A 92 4.41 -8.09 5.47
CA SER A 92 5.75 -8.67 5.33
C SER A 92 6.18 -8.79 3.86
N GLY A 93 7.45 -8.52 3.60
CA GLY A 93 8.01 -8.53 2.26
C GLY A 93 9.49 -8.17 2.25
N GLY A 94 10.09 -8.21 1.05
CA GLY A 94 11.52 -7.96 0.86
C GLY A 94 11.89 -6.49 0.70
N ARG A 95 12.96 -6.25 -0.05
CA ARG A 95 13.57 -4.91 -0.26
C ARG A 95 12.58 -3.82 -0.69
N GLY A 96 11.60 -4.17 -1.54
CA GLY A 96 10.61 -3.20 -2.01
C GLY A 96 9.67 -2.69 -0.91
N THR A 97 9.33 -3.56 0.05
CA THR A 97 8.54 -3.18 1.23
C THR A 97 9.39 -2.36 2.20
N GLN A 98 10.61 -2.81 2.49
CA GLN A 98 11.53 -2.06 3.36
C GLN A 98 11.79 -0.64 2.84
N ASP A 99 11.96 -0.51 1.53
CA ASP A 99 12.12 0.78 0.86
C ASP A 99 10.89 1.69 1.03
N MET A 100 9.66 1.15 0.98
CA MET A 100 8.45 1.92 1.30
C MET A 100 8.42 2.36 2.77
N ILE A 101 8.75 1.45 3.70
CA ILE A 101 8.76 1.74 5.15
C ILE A 101 9.72 2.91 5.44
N THR A 102 10.94 2.83 4.92
CA THR A 102 11.95 3.89 5.08
C THR A 102 11.47 5.20 4.46
N ALA A 103 10.92 5.18 3.23
CA ALA A 103 10.43 6.38 2.57
C ALA A 103 9.26 7.04 3.32
N ALA A 104 8.36 6.25 3.91
CA ALA A 104 7.25 6.75 4.71
C ALA A 104 7.74 7.42 5.99
N GLN A 105 8.71 6.81 6.68
CA GLN A 105 9.35 7.38 7.86
C GLN A 105 10.03 8.72 7.54
N GLU A 106 10.78 8.79 6.44
CA GLU A 106 11.41 10.02 5.95
C GLU A 106 10.39 11.12 5.64
N ALA A 107 9.21 10.73 5.13
CA ALA A 107 8.10 11.64 4.83
C ALA A 107 7.23 11.99 6.06
N GLY A 108 7.52 11.45 7.24
CA GLY A 108 6.71 11.64 8.45
C GLY A 108 5.33 10.96 8.40
N VAL A 109 5.14 10.00 7.49
CA VAL A 109 3.88 9.24 7.36
C VAL A 109 3.94 8.00 8.27
N PRO A 110 2.96 7.79 9.16
CA PRO A 110 2.98 6.67 10.09
C PRO A 110 2.87 5.33 9.37
N VAL A 111 3.60 4.33 9.87
CA VAL A 111 3.64 2.97 9.32
C VAL A 111 3.10 1.98 10.33
N TYR A 112 2.20 1.10 9.89
CA TYR A 112 1.68 -0.04 10.64
C TYR A 112 2.17 -1.36 10.01
N LEU A 113 2.68 -2.26 10.85
CA LEU A 113 3.27 -3.55 10.47
C LEU A 113 2.45 -4.69 11.10
N PRO A 114 1.45 -5.24 10.38
CA PRO A 114 0.56 -6.30 10.89
C PRO A 114 1.12 -7.72 10.81
#